data_AF-A0A8J4AG85-F1
#
_entry.id   AF-A0A8J4AG85-F1
#
_cell.length_a   1.000
_cell.length_b   1.000
_cell.length_c   1.000
_cell.angle_alpha   90.00
_cell.angle_beta   90.00
_cell.angle_gamma   90.00
#
_symmetry.space_group_name_H-M   'P 1'
#
loop_
_entity.id
_entity.type
_entity.pdbx_description
1 polymer ?
#
loop_
_entity_poly.entity_id
_entity_poly.type
_entity_poly.pdbx_seq_one_letter_code
_entity_poly.pdbx_strand_id
1 'polypeptide(L)'
;MAEKTAAADTAPRDRPPRADPPSRVTGPGLPDDNVHATMRVALWCVTALLLVGLSLRPLLTQHYRQHWLAVTAFVALAGVTAVSSGWVLRRRPMPPALTAVGTATALAAGYCATSAVGAGAHFGAADWSFGLVEWYLLLLLLDRVALLLAALATHLALSVALFLAAGQPDRVDIGAVGIVVLGGATVQLAVVVIARALARGTRRTTAAIAARDRMRTRLLLAEGWERGQRNDFAGQLGLTLPLLAELADGLADPRDPDTRRRCALAATQLRRLFAENDESPDPLVHEITACVDIAERRGVVVSLAVSGSTVAVPAAVRHELTGPVVAALSAARDRARVSVLRTVAEVRVAVVTDAEGARTAPPGAADVEVEYGSYGRDRRMEARWRRPSS
;
A
#
# COMPACT_ATOMS: atom_id res chain seq x y z
N MET A 1 10.39 60.37 35.88
CA MET A 1 10.29 58.89 35.83
C MET A 1 8.83 58.57 35.61
N ALA A 2 8.31 58.48 34.38
CA ALA A 2 8.58 57.42 33.39
C ALA A 2 8.36 56.04 34.03
N GLU A 3 7.43 55.18 33.60
CA GLU A 3 6.98 54.94 32.24
C GLU A 3 5.65 54.17 32.24
N LYS A 4 4.79 54.52 31.29
CA LYS A 4 3.45 53.99 31.00
C LYS A 4 3.53 53.39 29.61
N THR A 5 3.39 52.07 29.46
CA THR A 5 3.19 51.42 28.15
C THR A 5 2.66 50.01 28.36
N ALA A 6 1.34 49.82 28.25
CA ALA A 6 0.65 49.33 27.06
C ALA A 6 0.57 47.79 27.03
N ALA A 7 -0.53 47.28 27.61
CA ALA A 7 -1.00 45.92 27.42
C ALA A 7 -1.43 45.74 25.96
N ALA A 8 -0.66 44.95 25.21
CA ALA A 8 -0.98 44.57 23.84
C ALA A 8 -1.90 43.34 23.86
N ASP A 9 -3.16 43.62 23.53
CA ASP A 9 -4.18 42.72 23.03
C ASP A 9 -3.60 41.69 22.04
N THR A 10 -3.63 40.41 22.41
CA THR A 10 -3.17 39.30 21.57
C THR A 10 -4.38 38.48 21.16
N ALA A 11 -4.97 38.86 20.02
CA ALA A 11 -6.02 38.11 19.35
C ALA A 11 -5.58 36.66 19.05
N PRO A 12 -6.47 35.66 19.17
CA PRO A 12 -6.15 34.28 18.87
C PRO A 12 -5.99 34.09 17.35
N ARG A 13 -4.77 33.70 16.94
CA ARG A 13 -4.50 33.26 15.57
C ARG A 13 -5.23 31.96 15.28
N ASP A 14 -6.15 32.04 14.34
CA ASP A 14 -6.86 30.93 13.73
C ASP A 14 -5.86 29.94 13.12
N ARG A 15 -5.74 28.76 13.74
CA ARG A 15 -4.93 27.65 13.21
C ARG A 15 -5.82 26.88 12.24
N PRO A 16 -5.37 26.62 10.99
CA PRO A 16 -6.10 25.72 10.11
C PRO A 16 -6.19 24.32 10.74
N PRO A 17 -7.30 23.59 10.51
CA PRO A 17 -7.51 22.29 11.11
C PRO A 17 -6.39 21.33 10.69
N ARG A 18 -5.73 20.72 11.67
CA ARG A 18 -4.82 19.60 11.44
C ARG A 18 -5.64 18.50 10.77
N ALA A 19 -5.27 18.15 9.54
CA ALA A 19 -5.74 16.94 8.90
C ALA A 19 -5.41 15.75 9.80
N ASP A 20 -6.44 15.09 10.32
CA ASP A 20 -6.27 13.85 11.07
C ASP A 20 -5.52 12.84 10.19
N PRO A 21 -4.48 12.16 10.71
CA PRO A 21 -3.87 11.06 9.98
C PRO A 21 -4.94 10.00 9.71
N PRO A 22 -4.91 9.34 8.53
CA PRO A 22 -5.92 8.35 8.18
C PRO A 22 -5.98 7.30 9.28
N SER A 23 -7.14 7.22 9.94
CA SER A 23 -7.46 6.18 10.90
C SER A 23 -7.06 4.84 10.29
N ARG A 24 -6.12 4.13 10.93
CA ARG A 24 -5.80 2.75 10.58
C ARG A 24 -7.07 1.93 10.71
N VAL A 25 -7.79 1.78 9.59
CA VAL A 25 -8.85 0.79 9.46
C VAL A 25 -8.19 -0.54 9.70
N THR A 26 -8.37 -1.06 10.91
CA THR A 26 -7.94 -2.39 11.28
C THR A 26 -8.89 -3.31 10.54
N GLY A 27 -8.50 -3.72 9.33
CA GLY A 27 -9.29 -4.63 8.53
C GLY A 27 -9.54 -5.94 9.28
N PRO A 28 -10.63 -6.66 8.97
CA PRO A 28 -10.88 -7.98 9.53
C PRO A 28 -9.65 -8.86 9.28
N GLY A 29 -9.25 -9.62 10.31
CA GLY A 29 -8.04 -10.45 10.30
C GLY A 29 -7.87 -11.22 8.99
N LEU A 30 -6.65 -11.21 8.46
CA LEU A 30 -6.29 -11.81 7.17
C LEU A 30 -6.85 -13.23 7.05
N PRO A 31 -7.43 -13.63 5.89
CA PRO A 31 -8.05 -14.95 5.69
C PRO A 31 -7.13 -16.15 5.99
N ASP A 32 -5.81 -15.96 5.93
CA ASP A 32 -4.82 -17.00 6.24
C ASP A 32 -4.90 -17.48 7.69
N ASP A 33 -5.13 -16.56 8.65
CA ASP A 33 -5.23 -16.90 10.08
C ASP A 33 -6.47 -17.76 10.36
N ASN A 34 -7.54 -17.55 9.58
CA ASN A 34 -8.80 -18.28 9.73
C ASN A 34 -8.70 -19.74 9.28
N VAL A 35 -7.92 -20.05 8.24
CA VAL A 35 -7.74 -21.43 7.75
C VAL A 35 -6.91 -22.25 8.73
N HIS A 36 -5.76 -21.72 9.17
CA HIS A 36 -4.93 -22.40 10.16
C HIS A 36 -5.69 -22.61 11.47
N ALA A 37 -6.47 -21.63 11.92
CA ALA A 37 -7.34 -21.77 13.09
C ALA A 37 -8.41 -22.85 12.90
N THR A 38 -9.08 -22.88 11.73
CA THR A 38 -10.12 -23.89 11.44
C THR A 38 -9.53 -25.30 11.38
N MET A 39 -8.36 -25.47 10.75
CA MET A 39 -7.66 -26.75 10.69
C MET A 39 -7.25 -27.23 12.08
N ARG A 40 -6.76 -26.33 12.95
CA ARG A 40 -6.43 -26.66 14.33
C ARG A 40 -7.65 -27.06 15.16
N VAL A 41 -8.80 -26.41 14.96
CA VAL A 41 -10.06 -26.81 15.60
C VAL A 41 -10.46 -28.22 15.15
N ALA A 42 -10.41 -28.51 13.85
CA ALA A 42 -10.69 -29.85 13.34
C ALA A 42 -9.75 -30.92 13.92
N LEU A 43 -8.43 -30.65 13.93
CA LEU A 43 -7.44 -31.53 14.53
C LEU A 43 -7.67 -31.74 16.04
N TRP A 44 -8.06 -30.69 16.77
CA TRP A 44 -8.39 -30.79 18.19
C TRP A 44 -9.64 -31.66 18.39
N CYS A 45 -10.69 -31.48 17.60
CA CYS A 45 -11.89 -32.31 17.65
C CYS A 45 -11.57 -33.78 17.38
N VAL A 46 -10.77 -34.08 16.34
CA VAL A 46 -10.32 -35.45 16.03
C VAL A 46 -9.49 -36.01 17.18
N THR A 47 -8.53 -35.25 17.72
CA THR A 47 -7.68 -35.69 18.84
C THR A 47 -8.50 -35.99 20.10
N ALA A 48 -9.45 -35.11 20.45
CA ALA A 48 -10.34 -35.30 21.58
C ALA A 48 -11.28 -36.50 21.39
N LEU A 49 -11.82 -36.67 20.18
CA LEU A 49 -12.66 -37.81 19.84
C LEU A 49 -11.89 -39.13 19.90
N LEU A 50 -10.65 -39.17 19.41
CA LEU A 50 -9.82 -40.38 19.46
C LEU A 50 -9.39 -40.70 20.89
N LEU A 51 -9.02 -39.69 21.68
CA LEU A 51 -8.68 -39.85 23.09
C LEU A 51 -9.83 -40.51 23.87
N VAL A 52 -11.06 -40.01 23.72
CA VAL A 52 -12.21 -40.51 24.48
C VAL A 52 -12.81 -41.77 23.83
N GLY A 53 -13.03 -41.75 22.52
CA GLY A 53 -13.76 -42.79 21.81
C GLY A 53 -12.94 -44.03 21.50
N LEU A 54 -11.64 -43.87 21.21
CA LEU A 54 -10.78 -44.97 20.75
C LEU A 54 -9.79 -45.43 21.83
N SER A 55 -9.29 -44.52 22.65
CA SER A 55 -8.24 -44.85 23.63
C SER A 55 -8.74 -45.20 25.03
N LEU A 56 -9.90 -44.67 25.45
CA LEU A 56 -10.44 -44.95 26.79
C LEU A 56 -10.82 -46.42 26.97
N ARG A 57 -11.49 -47.03 25.98
CA ARG A 57 -11.93 -48.42 26.09
C ARG A 57 -10.73 -49.39 26.24
N PRO A 58 -9.72 -49.38 25.36
CA PRO A 58 -8.55 -50.25 25.54
C PRO A 58 -7.82 -50.01 26.85
N LEU A 59 -7.69 -48.76 27.29
CA LEU A 59 -7.09 -48.44 28.59
C LEU A 59 -7.79 -49.16 29.74
N LEU A 60 -9.12 -49.26 29.70
CA LEU A 60 -9.91 -49.89 30.76
C LEU A 60 -10.03 -51.41 30.63
N THR A 61 -9.96 -51.96 29.40
CA THR A 61 -10.23 -53.39 29.16
C THR A 61 -8.98 -54.24 28.95
N GLN A 62 -7.86 -53.64 28.57
CA GLN A 62 -6.62 -54.36 28.26
C GLN A 62 -5.74 -54.53 29.50
N HIS A 63 -4.96 -55.60 29.51
CA HIS A 63 -4.01 -55.88 30.59
C HIS A 63 -2.64 -55.25 30.26
N TYR A 64 -2.13 -54.47 31.21
CA TYR A 64 -0.84 -53.77 31.10
C TYR A 64 0.14 -54.30 32.13
N ARG A 65 1.43 -54.37 31.80
CA ARG A 65 2.50 -54.71 32.76
C ARG A 65 2.55 -53.71 33.91
N GLN A 66 2.43 -52.42 33.59
CA GLN A 66 2.34 -51.33 34.55
C GLN A 66 1.13 -50.44 34.23
N HIS A 67 -0.04 -50.82 34.72
CA HIS A 67 -1.29 -50.12 34.43
C HIS A 67 -1.24 -48.62 34.80
N TRP A 68 -0.54 -48.27 35.88
CA TRP A 68 -0.39 -46.87 36.31
C TRP A 68 0.37 -46.01 35.27
N LEU A 69 1.33 -46.57 34.51
CA LEU A 69 2.01 -45.84 33.43
C LEU A 69 1.06 -45.50 32.29
N ALA A 70 0.20 -46.45 31.90
CA ALA A 70 -0.81 -46.21 30.87
C ALA A 70 -1.83 -45.14 31.32
N VAL A 71 -2.30 -45.21 32.58
CA VAL A 71 -3.24 -44.22 33.13
C VAL A 71 -2.60 -42.83 33.23
N THR A 72 -1.37 -42.73 33.73
CA THR A 72 -0.66 -41.43 33.82
C THR A 72 -0.41 -40.82 32.45
N ALA A 73 -0.04 -41.62 31.45
CA ALA A 73 0.09 -41.17 30.06
C ALA A 73 -1.25 -40.65 29.49
N PHE A 74 -2.35 -41.36 29.75
CA PHE A 74 -3.68 -40.93 29.32
C PHE A 74 -4.08 -39.60 29.96
N VAL A 75 -3.90 -39.45 31.28
CA VAL A 75 -4.19 -38.22 32.01
C VAL A 75 -3.33 -37.06 31.52
N ALA A 76 -2.04 -37.31 31.23
CA ALA A 76 -1.15 -36.29 30.68
C ALA A 76 -1.63 -35.78 29.31
N LEU A 77 -2.00 -36.69 28.40
CA LEU A 77 -2.57 -36.33 27.10
C LEU A 77 -3.90 -35.58 27.24
N ALA A 78 -4.80 -36.06 28.11
CA ALA A 78 -6.06 -35.36 28.42
C ALA A 78 -5.80 -33.93 28.95
N GLY A 79 -4.78 -33.76 29.79
CA GLY A 79 -4.32 -32.44 30.24
C GLY A 79 -3.87 -31.55 29.09
N VAL A 80 -3.08 -32.08 28.14
CA VAL A 80 -2.65 -31.34 26.93
C VAL A 80 -3.86 -30.92 26.09
N THR A 81 -4.85 -31.78 25.89
CA THR A 81 -6.10 -31.43 25.18
C THR A 81 -6.91 -30.36 25.91
N ALA A 82 -7.06 -30.49 27.23
CA ALA A 82 -7.78 -29.54 28.06
C ALA A 82 -7.11 -28.15 28.03
N VAL A 83 -5.80 -28.11 28.23
CA VAL A 83 -5.02 -26.87 28.17
C VAL A 83 -5.12 -26.27 26.77
N SER A 84 -4.80 -27.02 25.71
CA SER A 84 -4.83 -26.50 24.33
C SER A 84 -6.21 -26.00 23.87
N SER A 85 -7.31 -26.51 24.43
CA SER A 85 -8.68 -26.11 24.07
C SER A 85 -8.91 -24.60 24.16
N GLY A 86 -8.40 -23.93 25.20
CA GLY A 86 -8.62 -22.50 25.41
C GLY A 86 -8.02 -21.64 24.30
N TRP A 87 -6.87 -22.05 23.74
CA TRP A 87 -6.25 -21.34 22.62
C TRP A 87 -6.87 -21.72 21.28
N VAL A 88 -7.12 -23.01 21.06
CA VAL A 88 -7.67 -23.52 19.80
C VAL A 88 -9.09 -23.01 19.57
N LEU A 89 -9.97 -23.11 20.57
CA LEU A 89 -11.36 -22.70 20.45
C LEU A 89 -11.51 -21.18 20.33
N ARG A 90 -10.60 -20.42 20.95
CA ARG A 90 -10.50 -18.96 20.79
C ARG A 90 -9.80 -18.54 19.49
N ARG A 91 -9.41 -19.50 18.64
CA ARG A 91 -8.68 -19.28 17.39
C ARG A 91 -7.41 -18.44 17.56
N ARG A 92 -6.76 -18.55 18.73
CA ARG A 92 -5.52 -17.82 19.04
C ARG A 92 -4.30 -18.67 18.71
N PRO A 93 -3.17 -18.04 18.35
CA PRO A 93 -1.91 -18.75 18.20
C PRO A 93 -1.50 -19.37 19.55
N MET A 94 -1.08 -20.64 19.52
CA MET A 94 -0.53 -21.29 20.71
C MET A 94 0.82 -20.68 21.08
N PRO A 95 1.06 -20.41 22.39
CA PRO A 95 2.38 -20.01 22.86
C PRO A 95 3.43 -21.06 22.51
N PRO A 96 4.65 -20.66 22.09
CA PRO A 96 5.70 -21.61 21.70
C PRO A 96 6.11 -22.52 22.87
N ALA A 97 6.06 -22.03 24.10
CA ALA A 97 6.30 -22.82 25.31
C ALA A 97 5.24 -23.92 25.49
N LEU A 98 3.96 -23.60 25.27
CA LEU A 98 2.88 -24.59 25.35
C LEU A 98 3.05 -25.67 24.27
N THR A 99 3.40 -25.27 23.05
CA THR A 99 3.68 -26.22 21.96
C THR A 99 4.85 -27.13 22.31
N ALA A 100 5.96 -26.59 22.83
CA ALA A 100 7.14 -27.38 23.19
C ALA A 100 6.83 -28.37 24.34
N VAL A 101 6.24 -27.87 25.43
CA VAL A 101 5.86 -28.69 26.59
C VAL A 101 4.82 -29.74 26.21
N GLY A 102 3.81 -29.38 25.43
CA GLY A 102 2.80 -30.31 24.93
C GLY A 102 3.39 -31.40 24.03
N THR A 103 4.36 -31.06 23.18
CA THR A 103 5.05 -32.01 22.30
C THR A 103 5.89 -32.98 23.12
N ALA A 104 6.69 -32.48 24.05
CA ALA A 104 7.49 -33.31 24.95
C ALA A 104 6.59 -34.22 25.80
N THR A 105 5.48 -33.70 26.31
CA THR A 105 4.48 -34.47 27.07
C THR A 105 3.86 -35.57 26.22
N ALA A 106 3.51 -35.29 24.96
CA ALA A 106 2.92 -36.28 24.06
C ALA A 106 3.90 -37.42 23.74
N LEU A 107 5.16 -37.09 23.45
CA LEU A 107 6.21 -38.10 23.21
C LEU A 107 6.50 -38.92 24.47
N ALA A 108 6.62 -38.28 25.64
CA ALA A 108 6.83 -38.96 26.91
C ALA A 108 5.65 -39.86 27.29
N ALA A 109 4.41 -39.38 27.09
CA ALA A 109 3.21 -40.17 27.32
C ALA A 109 3.14 -41.37 26.37
N GLY A 110 3.47 -41.18 25.08
CA GLY A 110 3.59 -42.26 24.11
C GLY A 110 4.58 -43.33 24.56
N TYR A 111 5.78 -42.92 24.94
CA TYR A 111 6.80 -43.84 25.46
C TYR A 111 6.32 -44.60 26.69
N CYS A 112 5.78 -43.90 27.70
CA CYS A 112 5.29 -44.51 28.93
C CYS A 112 4.17 -45.52 28.65
N ALA A 113 3.18 -45.15 27.83
CA ALA A 113 2.07 -46.03 27.48
C ALA A 113 2.54 -47.27 26.70
N THR A 114 3.36 -47.09 25.65
CA THR A 114 3.88 -48.20 24.85
C THR A 114 4.81 -49.10 25.67
N SER A 115 5.59 -48.57 26.61
CA SER A 115 6.46 -49.37 27.50
C SER A 115 5.68 -50.25 28.49
N ALA A 116 4.43 -49.88 28.79
CA ALA A 116 3.56 -50.65 29.69
C ALA A 116 2.85 -51.82 29.00
N VAL A 117 2.95 -51.92 27.67
CA VAL A 117 2.34 -52.98 26.85
C VAL A 117 3.16 -54.27 26.96
N GLY A 118 2.48 -55.42 26.96
CA GLY A 118 3.11 -56.74 26.97
C GLY A 118 3.70 -57.14 25.61
N ALA A 119 4.66 -58.07 25.61
CA ALA A 119 5.21 -58.64 24.39
C ALA A 119 4.08 -59.26 23.54
N GLY A 120 4.02 -58.88 22.26
CA GLY A 120 2.97 -59.31 21.32
C GLY A 120 1.72 -58.41 21.24
N ALA A 121 1.61 -57.36 22.07
CA ALA A 121 0.46 -56.45 22.05
C ALA A 121 0.78 -55.04 21.49
N HIS A 122 2.03 -54.80 21.07
CA HIS A 122 2.47 -53.57 20.41
C HIS A 122 1.75 -53.34 19.08
N PHE A 123 1.47 -52.08 18.74
CA PHE A 123 0.71 -51.68 17.54
C PHE A 123 -0.71 -52.27 17.43
N GLY A 124 -1.17 -53.01 18.43
CA GLY A 124 -2.53 -53.51 18.56
C GLY A 124 -3.41 -52.59 19.40
N ALA A 125 -4.59 -53.08 19.79
CA ALA A 125 -5.54 -52.29 20.58
C ALA A 125 -4.97 -51.85 21.95
N ALA A 126 -4.08 -52.64 22.57
CA ALA A 126 -3.46 -52.30 23.84
C ALA A 126 -2.53 -51.08 23.74
N ASP A 127 -1.90 -50.86 22.58
CA ASP A 127 -1.02 -49.73 22.27
C ASP A 127 -1.82 -48.54 21.73
N TRP A 128 -2.90 -48.18 22.43
CA TRP A 128 -3.84 -47.11 22.05
C TRP A 128 -3.16 -45.74 21.85
N SER A 129 -1.99 -45.54 22.47
CA SER A 129 -1.23 -44.30 22.40
C SER A 129 -0.54 -44.12 21.05
N PHE A 130 -0.20 -45.20 20.34
CA PHE A 130 0.63 -45.12 19.13
C PHE A 130 0.04 -44.16 18.09
N GLY A 131 -1.18 -44.42 17.64
CA GLY A 131 -1.86 -43.55 16.67
C GLY A 131 -2.30 -42.22 17.29
N LEU A 132 -2.63 -42.19 18.58
CA LEU A 132 -3.11 -40.98 19.24
C LEU A 132 -2.02 -39.89 19.32
N VAL A 133 -0.79 -40.26 19.68
CA VAL A 133 0.33 -39.31 19.79
C VAL A 133 0.60 -38.60 18.48
N GLU A 134 0.44 -39.28 17.34
CA GLU A 134 0.61 -38.71 16.02
C GLU A 134 -0.37 -37.55 15.75
N TRP A 135 -1.61 -37.67 16.23
CA TRP A 135 -2.60 -36.59 16.16
C TRP A 135 -2.24 -35.40 17.05
N TYR A 136 -1.67 -35.63 18.23
CA TYR A 136 -1.14 -34.53 19.06
C TYR A 136 0.02 -33.82 18.37
N LEU A 137 0.92 -34.56 17.71
CA LEU A 137 2.01 -33.96 16.96
C LEU A 137 1.49 -33.11 15.79
N LEU A 138 0.49 -33.59 15.06
CA LEU A 138 -0.19 -32.80 14.02
C LEU A 138 -0.84 -31.54 14.61
N LEU A 139 -1.58 -31.66 15.71
CA LEU A 139 -2.25 -30.53 16.36
C LEU A 139 -1.25 -29.45 16.82
N LEU A 140 -0.13 -29.86 17.41
CA LEU A 140 0.84 -28.97 18.03
C LEU A 140 1.86 -28.39 17.03
N LEU A 141 2.28 -29.16 16.02
CA LEU A 141 3.37 -28.81 15.11
C LEU A 141 2.93 -28.60 13.64
N LEU A 142 1.63 -28.42 13.37
CA LEU A 142 1.12 -28.22 12.00
C LEU A 142 1.89 -27.14 11.20
N ASP A 143 2.29 -26.06 11.87
CA ASP A 143 3.00 -24.94 11.24
C ASP A 143 4.51 -25.15 11.13
N ARG A 144 5.06 -26.19 11.79
CA ARG A 144 6.49 -26.48 11.90
C ARG A 144 6.81 -27.85 11.32
N VAL A 145 6.60 -28.02 10.00
CA VAL A 145 6.68 -29.33 9.33
C VAL A 145 8.01 -30.06 9.55
N ALA A 146 9.16 -29.36 9.58
CA ALA A 146 10.43 -30.03 9.85
C ALA A 146 10.46 -30.67 11.25
N LEU A 147 9.97 -29.96 12.27
CA LEU A 147 9.87 -30.48 13.63
C LEU A 147 8.78 -31.54 13.77
N LEU A 148 7.66 -31.40 13.04
CA LEU A 148 6.61 -32.42 12.98
C LEU A 148 7.17 -33.74 12.43
N LEU A 149 7.88 -33.69 11.29
CA LEU A 149 8.48 -34.87 10.68
C LEU A 149 9.55 -35.49 11.60
N ALA A 150 10.38 -34.66 12.24
CA ALA A 150 11.35 -35.14 13.21
C ALA A 150 10.69 -35.81 14.43
N ALA A 151 9.62 -35.22 14.97
CA ALA A 151 8.88 -35.77 16.11
C ALA A 151 8.16 -37.08 15.73
N LEU A 152 7.54 -37.15 14.55
CA LEU A 152 6.91 -38.37 14.03
C LEU A 152 7.94 -39.48 13.81
N ALA A 153 9.09 -39.16 13.21
CA ALA A 153 10.18 -40.11 13.03
C ALA A 153 10.75 -40.59 14.38
N THR A 154 10.87 -39.69 15.36
CA THR A 154 11.33 -40.02 16.72
C THR A 154 10.34 -40.94 17.41
N HIS A 155 9.04 -40.62 17.36
CA HIS A 155 7.97 -41.46 17.91
C HIS A 155 7.97 -42.86 17.28
N LEU A 156 8.01 -42.92 15.95
CA LEU A 156 8.07 -44.19 15.22
C LEU A 156 9.32 -45.01 15.56
N ALA A 157 10.49 -44.40 15.57
CA ALA A 157 11.75 -45.08 15.89
C ALA A 157 11.72 -45.63 17.32
N LEU A 158 11.18 -44.87 18.28
CA LEU A 158 11.05 -45.29 19.66
C LEU A 158 10.05 -46.46 19.82
N SER A 159 8.90 -46.39 19.17
CA SER A 159 7.90 -47.47 19.18
C SER A 159 8.45 -48.75 18.55
N VAL A 160 9.17 -48.64 17.42
CA VAL A 160 9.82 -49.79 16.78
C VAL A 160 10.93 -50.35 17.67
N ALA A 161 11.74 -49.50 18.31
CA ALA A 161 12.78 -49.96 19.23
C ALA A 161 12.19 -50.72 20.43
N LEU A 162 11.10 -50.23 21.03
CA LEU A 162 10.40 -50.91 22.11
C LEU A 162 9.82 -52.26 21.66
N PHE A 163 9.21 -52.30 20.46
CA PHE A 163 8.70 -53.53 19.87
C PHE A 163 9.79 -54.59 19.67
N LEU A 164 10.94 -54.20 19.10
CA LEU A 164 12.08 -55.11 18.90
C LEU A 164 12.72 -55.53 20.23
N ALA A 165 12.73 -54.66 21.24
CA ALA A 165 13.25 -54.98 22.57
C ALA A 165 12.32 -55.92 23.36
N ALA A 166 11.04 -56.00 23.01
CA ALA A 166 10.06 -56.85 23.69
C ALA A 166 10.16 -58.34 23.30
N GLY A 167 10.87 -58.67 22.22
CA GLY A 167 11.09 -60.05 21.78
C GLY A 167 11.36 -60.16 20.27
N GLN A 168 11.57 -61.38 19.79
CA GLN A 168 11.76 -61.64 18.37
C GLN A 168 10.40 -61.71 17.66
N PRO A 169 10.06 -60.75 16.77
CA PRO A 169 8.75 -60.71 16.14
C PRO A 169 8.64 -61.76 15.04
N ASP A 170 7.47 -62.37 14.90
CA ASP A 170 7.19 -63.27 13.78
C ASP A 170 6.88 -62.47 12.50
N ARG A 171 6.92 -63.13 11.33
CA ARG A 171 6.62 -62.51 10.02
C ARG A 171 5.22 -61.90 9.99
N VAL A 172 4.26 -62.52 10.67
CA VAL A 172 2.88 -62.02 10.78
C VAL A 172 2.85 -60.70 11.56
N ASP A 173 3.58 -60.61 12.66
CA ASP A 173 3.67 -59.39 13.47
C ASP A 173 4.33 -58.26 12.69
N ILE A 174 5.42 -58.55 11.98
CA ILE A 174 6.11 -57.57 11.12
C ILE A 174 5.15 -57.03 10.03
N GLY A 175 4.37 -57.92 9.41
CA GLY A 175 3.36 -57.53 8.42
C GLY A 175 2.29 -56.63 9.01
N ALA A 176 1.74 -57.00 10.18
CA ALA A 176 0.71 -56.22 10.87
C ALA A 176 1.23 -54.83 11.29
N VAL A 177 2.43 -54.76 11.86
CA VAL A 177 3.10 -53.49 12.21
C VAL A 177 3.33 -52.64 10.96
N GLY A 178 3.80 -53.26 9.86
CA GLY A 178 4.00 -52.57 8.59
C GLY A 178 2.72 -51.93 8.05
N ILE A 179 1.58 -52.63 8.13
CA ILE A 179 0.27 -52.11 7.72
C ILE A 179 -0.14 -50.92 8.59
N VAL A 180 -0.01 -51.02 9.92
CA VAL A 180 -0.38 -49.95 10.86
C VAL A 180 0.48 -48.71 10.62
N VAL A 181 1.81 -48.88 10.52
CA VAL A 181 2.75 -47.78 10.29
C VAL A 181 2.51 -47.11 8.95
N LEU A 182 2.39 -47.89 7.87
CA LEU A 182 2.18 -47.34 6.52
C LEU A 182 0.82 -46.63 6.41
N GLY A 183 -0.23 -47.21 7.01
CA GLY A 183 -1.55 -46.62 7.06
C GLY A 183 -1.56 -45.28 7.81
N GLY A 184 -0.98 -45.26 9.02
CA GLY A 184 -0.84 -44.04 9.82
C GLY A 184 -0.04 -42.94 9.11
N ALA A 185 1.14 -43.29 8.60
CA ALA A 185 2.01 -42.36 7.89
C ALA A 185 1.35 -41.77 6.63
N THR A 186 0.60 -42.59 5.87
CA THR A 186 -0.11 -42.12 4.67
C THR A 186 -1.18 -41.10 5.02
N VAL A 187 -1.99 -41.36 6.05
CA VAL A 187 -3.04 -40.44 6.51
C VAL A 187 -2.43 -39.13 7.00
N GLN A 188 -1.37 -39.19 7.81
CA GLN A 188 -0.69 -37.99 8.30
C GLN A 188 -0.10 -37.15 7.18
N LEU A 189 0.58 -37.78 6.22
CA LEU A 189 1.18 -37.09 5.09
C LEU A 189 0.09 -36.42 4.23
N ALA A 190 -1.04 -37.09 4.01
CA ALA A 190 -2.20 -36.52 3.32
C ALA A 190 -2.73 -35.27 4.04
N VAL A 191 -2.91 -35.32 5.37
CA VAL A 191 -3.34 -34.16 6.17
C VAL A 191 -2.37 -33.00 6.04
N VAL A 192 -1.06 -33.24 6.13
CA VAL A 192 -0.03 -32.20 5.96
C VAL A 192 -0.08 -31.59 4.55
N VAL A 193 -0.21 -32.42 3.51
CA VAL A 193 -0.29 -31.97 2.11
C VAL A 193 -1.54 -31.11 1.89
N ILE A 194 -2.71 -31.58 2.35
CA ILE A 194 -3.98 -30.85 2.23
C ILE A 194 -3.91 -29.51 2.97
N ALA A 195 -3.40 -29.50 4.20
CA ALA A 195 -3.25 -28.27 4.98
C ALA A 195 -2.34 -27.26 4.27
N ARG A 196 -1.21 -27.71 3.70
CA ARG A 196 -0.31 -26.84 2.93
C ARG A 196 -0.92 -26.37 1.61
N ALA A 197 -1.66 -27.24 0.91
CA ALA A 197 -2.34 -26.86 -0.32
C ALA A 197 -3.39 -25.77 -0.05
N LEU A 198 -4.17 -25.92 1.01
CA LEU A 198 -5.20 -24.95 1.41
C LEU A 198 -4.59 -23.61 1.87
N ALA A 199 -3.51 -23.65 2.66
CA ALA A 199 -2.77 -22.46 3.07
C ALA A 199 -2.11 -21.71 1.89
N ARG A 200 -1.61 -22.45 0.88
CA ARG A 200 -1.07 -21.84 -0.35
C ARG A 200 -2.16 -21.26 -1.24
N GLY A 201 -3.30 -21.94 -1.34
CA GLY A 201 -4.45 -21.47 -2.12
C GLY A 201 -5.01 -20.15 -1.58
N THR A 202 -5.15 -20.05 -0.26
CA THR A 202 -5.63 -18.83 0.42
C THR A 202 -4.67 -17.66 0.28
N ARG A 203 -3.35 -17.86 0.44
CA ARG A 203 -2.34 -16.82 0.19
C ARG A 203 -2.42 -16.23 -1.22
N ARG A 204 -2.72 -17.06 -2.22
CA ARG A 204 -2.85 -16.62 -3.61
C ARG A 204 -4.13 -15.84 -3.84
N THR A 205 -5.25 -16.29 -3.25
CA THR A 205 -6.54 -15.59 -3.39
C THR A 205 -6.54 -14.26 -2.65
N THR A 206 -5.95 -14.18 -1.45
CA THR A 206 -5.83 -12.93 -0.69
C THR A 206 -4.97 -11.90 -1.42
N ALA A 207 -3.82 -12.32 -1.97
CA ALA A 207 -2.99 -11.45 -2.80
C ALA A 207 -3.74 -10.94 -4.04
N ALA A 208 -4.51 -11.79 -4.70
CA ALA A 208 -5.31 -11.42 -5.87
C ALA A 208 -6.46 -10.46 -5.52
N ILE A 209 -7.15 -10.67 -4.39
CA ILE A 209 -8.19 -9.77 -3.88
C ILE A 209 -7.59 -8.41 -3.54
N ALA A 210 -6.48 -8.37 -2.80
CA ALA A 210 -5.80 -7.12 -2.45
C ALA A 210 -5.26 -6.36 -3.68
N ALA A 211 -4.88 -7.06 -4.75
CA ALA A 211 -4.53 -6.43 -6.02
C ALA A 211 -5.75 -5.85 -6.74
N ARG A 212 -6.88 -6.58 -6.76
CA ARG A 212 -8.15 -6.11 -7.32
C ARG A 212 -8.69 -4.90 -6.57
N ASP A 213 -8.65 -4.89 -5.24
CA ASP A 213 -9.14 -3.77 -4.43
C ASP A 213 -8.29 -2.51 -4.65
N ARG A 214 -6.96 -2.65 -4.77
CA ARG A 214 -6.06 -1.54 -5.15
C ARG A 214 -6.40 -0.99 -6.54
N MET A 215 -6.67 -1.87 -7.51
CA MET A 215 -7.06 -1.45 -8.85
C MET A 215 -8.41 -0.74 -8.84
N ARG A 216 -9.41 -1.28 -8.13
CA ARG A 216 -10.74 -0.68 -7.99
C ARG A 216 -10.67 0.68 -7.32
N THR A 217 -9.85 0.83 -6.28
CA THR A 217 -9.64 2.12 -5.60
C THR A 217 -9.05 3.15 -6.56
N ARG A 218 -8.05 2.78 -7.38
CA ARG A 218 -7.47 3.67 -8.40
C ARG A 218 -8.49 4.10 -9.46
N LEU A 219 -9.32 3.18 -9.92
CA LEU A 219 -10.39 3.49 -10.88
C LEU A 219 -11.40 4.47 -10.28
N LEU A 220 -11.87 4.24 -9.06
CA LEU A 220 -12.80 5.15 -8.38
C LEU A 220 -12.19 6.54 -8.14
N LEU A 221 -10.89 6.62 -7.83
CA LEU A 221 -10.19 7.90 -7.70
C LEU A 221 -10.08 8.64 -9.04
N ALA A 222 -9.74 7.93 -10.13
CA ALA A 222 -9.65 8.53 -11.45
C ALA A 222 -11.01 9.04 -11.94
N GLU A 223 -12.08 8.26 -11.75
CA GLU A 223 -13.45 8.68 -12.07
C GLU A 223 -13.90 9.87 -11.22
N GLY A 224 -13.55 9.89 -9.94
CA GLY A 224 -13.84 11.02 -9.06
C GLY A 224 -13.13 12.30 -9.50
N TRP A 225 -11.86 12.18 -9.90
CA TRP A 225 -11.07 13.29 -10.44
C TRP A 225 -11.67 13.86 -11.74
N GLU A 226 -12.03 12.99 -12.67
CA GLU A 226 -12.63 13.40 -13.95
C GLU A 226 -13.97 14.12 -13.73
N ARG A 227 -14.82 13.62 -12.83
CA ARG A 227 -16.09 14.28 -12.47
C ARG A 227 -15.84 15.63 -11.80
N GLY A 228 -14.85 15.71 -10.91
CA GLY A 228 -14.42 16.95 -10.26
C GLY A 228 -14.02 18.00 -11.29
N GLN A 229 -13.09 17.66 -12.20
CA GLN A 229 -12.69 18.57 -13.28
C GLN A 229 -13.87 19.03 -14.15
N ARG A 230 -14.76 18.12 -14.55
CA ARG A 230 -15.94 18.49 -15.35
C ARG A 230 -16.86 19.45 -14.62
N ASN A 231 -17.06 19.23 -13.32
CA ASN A 231 -17.93 20.08 -12.50
C ASN A 231 -17.32 21.46 -12.27
N ASP A 232 -16.02 21.51 -11.98
CA ASP A 232 -15.29 22.77 -11.80
C ASP A 232 -15.28 23.58 -13.10
N PHE A 233 -15.00 22.92 -14.23
CA PHE A 233 -15.03 23.54 -15.56
C PHE A 233 -16.43 24.05 -15.92
N ALA A 234 -17.49 23.27 -15.65
CA ALA A 234 -18.87 23.71 -15.86
C ALA A 234 -19.26 24.89 -14.97
N GLY A 235 -18.83 24.89 -13.70
CA GLY A 235 -19.04 26.00 -12.77
C GLY A 235 -18.36 27.29 -13.23
N GLN A 236 -17.14 27.19 -13.77
CA GLN A 236 -16.39 28.34 -14.30
C GLN A 236 -16.99 28.90 -15.61
N LEU A 237 -17.69 28.08 -16.39
CA LEU A 237 -18.40 28.49 -17.61
C LEU A 237 -19.79 29.10 -17.37
N GLY A 238 -20.24 29.19 -16.11
CA GLY A 238 -21.62 29.54 -15.73
C GLY A 238 -22.15 30.88 -16.25
N LEU A 239 -21.27 31.82 -16.63
CA LEU A 239 -21.67 33.11 -17.22
C LEU A 239 -21.50 33.19 -18.74
N THR A 240 -20.73 32.27 -19.32
CA THR A 240 -20.38 32.27 -20.76
C THR A 240 -21.40 31.51 -21.59
N LEU A 241 -21.94 30.41 -21.04
CA LEU A 241 -22.94 29.57 -21.72
C LEU A 241 -24.27 30.29 -21.99
N PRO A 242 -24.85 31.06 -21.05
CA PRO A 242 -26.08 31.80 -21.30
C PRO A 242 -25.92 32.88 -22.37
N LEU A 243 -24.76 33.56 -22.40
CA LEU A 243 -24.48 34.59 -23.40
C LEU A 243 -24.30 34.01 -24.81
N LEU A 244 -23.72 32.81 -24.92
CA LEU A 244 -23.67 32.08 -26.19
C LEU A 244 -25.05 31.60 -26.64
N ALA A 245 -25.92 31.20 -25.71
CA ALA A 245 -27.31 30.86 -26.01
C ALA A 245 -28.11 32.08 -26.48
N GLU A 246 -28.00 33.23 -25.80
CA GLU A 246 -28.65 34.50 -26.20
C GLU A 246 -28.24 34.94 -27.62
N LEU A 247 -26.97 34.76 -28.00
CA LEU A 247 -26.48 35.06 -29.35
C LEU A 247 -26.95 34.03 -30.40
N ALA A 248 -27.04 32.76 -30.03
CA ALA A 248 -27.51 31.69 -30.91
C ALA A 248 -29.02 31.77 -31.17
N ASP A 249 -29.81 32.15 -30.16
CA ASP A 249 -31.26 32.33 -30.24
C ASP A 249 -31.65 33.67 -30.88
N GLY A 250 -30.67 34.52 -31.24
CA GLY A 250 -30.90 35.83 -31.85
C GLY A 250 -31.49 36.88 -30.90
N LEU A 251 -31.44 36.62 -29.60
CA LEU A 251 -31.96 37.51 -28.55
C LEU A 251 -31.00 38.65 -28.19
N ALA A 252 -29.71 38.52 -28.55
CA ALA A 252 -28.70 39.57 -28.41
C ALA A 252 -28.25 40.10 -29.78
N ASP A 253 -28.29 41.42 -29.99
CA ASP A 253 -27.85 42.04 -31.23
C ASP A 253 -26.31 42.17 -31.27
N PRO A 254 -25.61 41.53 -32.22
CA PRO A 254 -24.15 41.62 -32.34
C PRO A 254 -23.64 43.03 -32.69
N ARG A 255 -24.51 43.95 -33.12
CA ARG A 255 -24.14 45.35 -33.40
C ARG A 255 -24.24 46.25 -32.16
N ASP A 256 -24.87 45.79 -31.09
CA ASP A 256 -25.00 46.53 -29.84
C ASP A 256 -23.63 46.63 -29.11
N PRO A 257 -23.19 47.86 -28.73
CA PRO A 257 -21.94 48.06 -28.01
C PRO A 257 -21.86 47.32 -26.67
N ASP A 258 -22.97 47.14 -25.95
CA ASP A 258 -22.96 46.43 -24.66
C ASP A 258 -22.81 44.92 -24.84
N THR A 259 -23.50 44.34 -25.82
CA THR A 259 -23.33 42.94 -26.23
C THR A 259 -21.90 42.64 -26.68
N ARG A 260 -21.29 43.53 -27.48
CA ARG A 260 -19.86 43.41 -27.85
C ARG A 260 -18.91 43.44 -26.64
N ARG A 261 -19.19 44.28 -25.64
CA ARG A 261 -18.36 44.36 -24.43
C ARG A 261 -18.49 43.10 -23.57
N ARG A 262 -19.70 42.55 -23.44
CA ARG A 262 -19.94 41.26 -22.77
C ARG A 262 -19.23 40.10 -23.50
N CYS A 263 -19.28 40.05 -24.84
CA CYS A 263 -18.54 39.08 -25.64
C CYS A 263 -17.01 39.18 -25.46
N ALA A 264 -16.46 40.40 -25.42
CA ALA A 264 -15.02 40.60 -25.24
C ALA A 264 -14.53 40.13 -23.84
N LEU A 265 -15.35 40.33 -22.81
CA LEU A 265 -15.09 39.84 -21.46
C LEU A 265 -15.17 38.31 -21.39
N ALA A 266 -16.24 37.72 -21.95
CA ALA A 266 -16.41 36.27 -22.06
C ALA A 266 -15.24 35.60 -22.82
N ALA A 267 -14.79 36.19 -23.94
CA ALA A 267 -13.65 35.68 -24.70
C ALA A 267 -12.32 35.80 -23.94
N THR A 268 -12.14 36.86 -23.15
CA THR A 268 -10.96 37.02 -22.29
C THR A 268 -10.96 36.00 -21.14
N GLN A 269 -12.13 35.75 -20.53
CA GLN A 269 -12.31 34.73 -19.49
C GLN A 269 -12.05 33.32 -20.02
N LEU A 270 -12.57 32.97 -21.21
CA LEU A 270 -12.28 31.68 -21.84
C LEU A 270 -10.79 31.50 -22.16
N ARG A 271 -10.16 32.51 -22.77
CA ARG A 271 -8.71 32.46 -23.06
C ARG A 271 -7.88 32.28 -21.80
N ARG A 272 -8.24 32.98 -20.72
CA ARG A 272 -7.59 32.85 -19.41
C ARG A 272 -7.80 31.46 -18.82
N LEU A 273 -9.02 30.92 -18.86
CA LEU A 273 -9.36 29.60 -18.34
C LEU A 273 -8.69 28.46 -19.12
N PHE A 274 -8.51 28.61 -20.44
CA PHE A 274 -7.74 27.68 -21.25
C PHE A 274 -6.23 27.82 -21.04
N ALA A 275 -5.73 29.01 -20.72
CA ALA A 275 -4.32 29.24 -20.41
C ALA A 275 -3.94 28.75 -18.99
N GLU A 276 -4.82 28.91 -18.02
CA GLU A 276 -4.62 28.45 -16.62
C GLU A 276 -4.73 26.92 -16.49
N ASN A 277 -5.49 26.24 -17.36
CA ASN A 277 -5.60 24.76 -17.34
C ASN A 277 -4.55 24.02 -18.18
N ASP A 278 -3.65 24.71 -18.89
CA ASP A 278 -2.56 24.10 -19.70
C ASP A 278 -1.25 23.93 -18.90
N GLU A 279 -1.36 23.87 -17.57
CA GLU A 279 -0.21 23.94 -16.66
C GLU A 279 0.46 22.57 -16.44
N SER A 280 1.41 22.25 -17.31
CA SER A 280 2.57 21.44 -16.93
C SER A 280 3.59 22.36 -16.25
N PRO A 281 4.19 22.00 -15.09
CA PRO A 281 5.07 22.89 -14.34
C PRO A 281 6.37 23.19 -15.11
N ASP A 282 6.40 24.31 -15.85
CA ASP A 282 7.59 24.84 -16.54
C ASP A 282 8.35 25.82 -15.62
N PRO A 283 9.58 25.46 -15.17
CA PRO A 283 10.38 26.32 -14.30
C PRO A 283 10.69 27.72 -14.86
N LEU A 284 10.81 27.89 -16.18
CA LEU A 284 11.09 29.20 -16.78
C LEU A 284 9.87 30.11 -16.72
N VAL A 285 8.68 29.56 -16.99
CA VAL A 285 7.42 30.32 -16.88
C VAL A 285 7.17 30.74 -15.43
N HIS A 286 7.50 29.88 -14.47
CA HIS A 286 7.41 30.21 -13.05
C HIS A 286 8.30 31.40 -12.67
N GLU A 287 9.57 31.41 -13.10
CA GLU A 287 10.51 32.51 -12.84
C GLU A 287 10.06 33.84 -13.50
N ILE A 288 9.56 33.79 -14.74
CA ILE A 288 9.03 34.98 -15.44
C ILE A 288 7.75 35.50 -14.79
N THR A 289 6.85 34.62 -14.36
CA THR A 289 5.61 34.99 -13.66
C THR A 289 5.92 35.73 -12.36
N ALA A 290 6.92 35.27 -11.59
CA ALA A 290 7.36 35.99 -10.41
C ALA A 290 7.86 37.42 -10.72
N CYS A 291 8.50 37.63 -11.86
CA CYS A 291 8.92 38.97 -12.31
C CYS A 291 7.73 39.85 -12.70
N VAL A 292 6.72 39.26 -13.34
CA VAL A 292 5.45 39.93 -13.68
C VAL A 292 4.73 40.37 -12.42
N ASP A 293 4.58 39.49 -11.42
CA ASP A 293 3.93 39.80 -10.14
C ASP A 293 4.58 40.99 -9.41
N ILE A 294 5.91 41.12 -9.51
CA ILE A 294 6.65 42.25 -8.92
C ILE A 294 6.30 43.56 -9.65
N ALA A 295 6.20 43.54 -10.99
CA ALA A 295 5.86 44.72 -11.78
C ALA A 295 4.39 45.13 -11.57
N GLU A 296 3.46 44.19 -11.49
CA GLU A 296 2.05 44.45 -11.21
C GLU A 296 1.82 45.04 -9.83
N ARG A 297 2.55 44.57 -8.81
CA ARG A 297 2.53 45.17 -7.46
C ARG A 297 2.99 46.63 -7.44
N ARG A 298 3.77 47.06 -8.42
CA ARG A 298 4.20 48.45 -8.60
C ARG A 298 3.18 49.29 -9.38
N GLY A 299 2.10 48.69 -9.87
CA GLY A 299 1.04 49.37 -10.63
C GLY A 299 1.18 49.30 -12.15
N VAL A 300 2.11 48.49 -12.69
CA VAL A 300 2.24 48.27 -14.14
C VAL A 300 1.22 47.22 -14.59
N VAL A 301 0.42 47.51 -15.62
CA VAL A 301 -0.47 46.50 -16.21
C VAL A 301 0.34 45.60 -17.14
N VAL A 302 0.47 44.31 -16.81
CA VAL A 302 1.29 43.38 -17.57
C VAL A 302 0.44 42.33 -18.28
N SER A 303 0.68 42.11 -19.57
CA SER A 303 0.12 40.98 -20.30
C SER A 303 1.21 39.94 -20.57
N LEU A 304 1.08 38.75 -19.97
CA LEU A 304 1.95 37.60 -20.24
C LEU A 304 1.29 36.65 -21.25
N ALA A 305 2.01 36.30 -22.30
CA ALA A 305 1.61 35.28 -23.26
C ALA A 305 2.71 34.22 -23.37
N VAL A 306 2.34 32.95 -23.23
CA VAL A 306 3.26 31.82 -23.35
C VAL A 306 2.80 30.95 -24.51
N SER A 307 3.72 30.53 -25.38
CA SER A 307 3.39 29.73 -26.58
C SER A 307 4.43 28.66 -26.84
N GLY A 308 3.97 27.51 -27.34
CA GLY A 308 4.79 26.35 -27.68
C GLY A 308 4.99 25.36 -26.54
N SER A 309 5.64 24.23 -26.82
CA SER A 309 5.82 23.12 -25.89
C SER A 309 6.89 23.40 -24.82
N THR A 310 6.74 22.78 -23.66
CA THR A 310 7.74 22.87 -22.57
C THR A 310 9.10 22.36 -23.04
N VAL A 311 10.14 23.17 -22.84
CA VAL A 311 11.52 22.83 -23.17
C VAL A 311 12.33 22.86 -21.88
N ALA A 312 13.13 21.82 -21.63
CA ALA A 312 14.02 21.79 -20.48
C ALA A 312 15.17 22.79 -20.68
N VAL A 313 15.03 24.00 -20.12
CA VAL A 313 16.07 25.03 -20.13
C VAL A 313 16.95 24.90 -18.89
N PRO A 314 18.30 24.79 -19.03
CA PRO A 314 19.23 24.75 -17.90
C PRO A 314 19.08 25.96 -16.98
N ALA A 315 19.31 25.78 -15.68
CA ALA A 315 19.09 26.83 -14.68
C ALA A 315 19.93 28.11 -14.93
N ALA A 316 21.18 27.97 -15.38
CA ALA A 316 22.03 29.11 -15.73
C ALA A 316 21.42 29.95 -16.87
N VAL A 317 20.94 29.29 -17.93
CA VAL A 317 20.29 29.94 -19.07
C VAL A 317 18.95 30.59 -18.67
N ARG A 318 18.18 29.97 -17.76
CA ARG A 318 16.95 30.60 -17.25
C ARG A 318 17.23 31.91 -16.52
N HIS A 319 18.29 31.97 -15.72
CA HIS A 319 18.71 33.19 -15.05
C HIS A 319 19.12 34.27 -16.07
N GLU A 320 19.89 33.89 -17.10
CA GLU A 320 20.32 34.79 -18.17
C GLU A 320 19.16 35.29 -19.04
N LEU A 321 18.11 34.47 -19.27
CA LEU A 321 16.88 34.89 -19.95
C LEU A 321 16.02 35.82 -19.09
N THR A 322 16.00 35.59 -17.76
CA THR A 322 15.15 36.33 -16.83
C THR A 322 15.74 37.70 -16.47
N GLY A 323 17.07 37.84 -16.42
CA GLY A 323 17.76 39.10 -16.11
C GLY A 323 17.30 40.30 -16.98
N PRO A 324 17.33 40.19 -18.31
CA PRO A 324 16.81 41.22 -19.21
C PRO A 324 15.33 41.52 -18.97
N VAL A 325 14.51 40.50 -18.70
CA VAL A 325 13.05 40.65 -18.44
C VAL A 325 12.81 41.51 -17.22
N VAL A 326 13.54 41.24 -16.13
CA VAL A 326 13.49 42.05 -14.91
C VAL A 326 13.88 43.49 -15.21
N ALA A 327 14.95 43.71 -15.98
CA ALA A 327 15.40 45.06 -16.33
C ALA A 327 14.37 45.83 -17.17
N ALA A 328 13.75 45.17 -18.16
CA ALA A 328 12.72 45.76 -19.00
C ALA A 328 11.45 46.08 -18.19
N LEU A 329 10.92 45.12 -17.44
CA LEU A 329 9.75 45.33 -16.57
C LEU A 329 10.03 46.40 -15.50
N SER A 330 11.25 46.46 -14.98
CA SER A 330 11.64 47.49 -14.00
C SER A 330 11.59 48.91 -14.58
N ALA A 331 11.76 49.07 -15.90
CA ALA A 331 11.72 50.35 -16.58
C ALA A 331 10.31 50.76 -17.06
N ALA A 332 9.34 49.83 -17.08
CA ALA A 332 7.97 50.11 -17.50
C ALA A 332 7.24 51.05 -16.52
N ARG A 333 6.46 51.99 -17.06
CA ARG A 333 5.70 52.98 -16.28
C ARG A 333 4.28 52.50 -16.01
N ASP A 334 3.50 52.30 -17.07
CA ASP A 334 2.06 52.00 -16.96
C ASP A 334 1.72 50.63 -17.57
N ARG A 335 2.42 50.22 -18.64
CA ARG A 335 2.10 49.00 -19.39
C ARG A 335 3.33 48.22 -19.83
N ALA A 336 3.22 46.90 -19.73
CA ALA A 336 4.17 45.97 -20.34
C ALA A 336 3.48 44.76 -20.98
N ARG A 337 4.10 44.22 -22.02
CA ARG A 337 3.70 42.95 -22.65
C ARG A 337 4.88 42.02 -22.69
N VAL A 338 4.76 40.85 -22.07
CA VAL A 338 5.76 39.79 -22.05
C VAL A 338 5.25 38.64 -22.92
N SER A 339 6.07 38.19 -23.87
CA SER A 339 5.78 37.01 -24.68
C SER A 339 6.92 36.01 -24.61
N VAL A 340 6.60 34.77 -24.26
CA VAL A 340 7.52 33.64 -24.18
C VAL A 340 7.16 32.67 -25.30
N LEU A 341 8.04 32.54 -26.29
CA LEU A 341 7.92 31.55 -27.36
C LEU A 341 8.93 30.43 -27.12
N ARG A 342 8.43 29.19 -27.09
CA ARG A 342 9.22 27.98 -26.92
C ARG A 342 9.08 27.11 -28.14
N THR A 343 10.19 26.72 -28.73
CA THR A 343 10.24 25.73 -29.80
C THR A 343 11.34 24.74 -29.45
N VAL A 344 11.38 23.60 -30.16
CA VAL A 344 12.41 22.58 -29.94
C VAL A 344 13.84 23.13 -30.16
N ALA A 345 13.99 24.14 -31.01
CA ALA A 345 15.27 24.73 -31.39
C ALA A 345 15.63 26.02 -30.63
N GLU A 346 14.63 26.80 -30.22
CA GLU A 346 14.85 28.11 -29.59
C GLU A 346 13.82 28.43 -28.51
N VAL A 347 14.28 29.15 -27.49
CA VAL A 347 13.44 29.83 -26.51
C VAL A 347 13.67 31.32 -26.66
N ARG A 348 12.58 32.07 -26.84
CA ARG A 348 12.60 33.52 -27.01
C ARG A 348 11.68 34.17 -25.99
N VAL A 349 12.20 35.14 -25.27
CA VAL A 349 11.42 36.00 -24.38
C VAL A 349 11.50 37.42 -24.92
N ALA A 350 10.36 38.00 -25.25
CA ALA A 350 10.27 39.39 -25.67
C ALA A 350 9.42 40.19 -24.68
N VAL A 351 9.88 41.40 -24.37
CA VAL A 351 9.17 42.36 -23.51
C VAL A 351 9.01 43.65 -24.27
N VAL A 352 7.79 44.16 -24.34
CA VAL A 352 7.46 45.48 -24.87
C VAL A 352 6.96 46.35 -23.72
N THR A 353 7.51 47.55 -23.57
CA THR A 353 7.22 48.47 -22.47
C THR A 353 7.04 49.90 -22.99
N ASP A 354 6.39 50.76 -22.22
CA ASP A 354 6.13 52.18 -22.50
C ASP A 354 7.26 53.13 -22.03
N ALA A 355 8.50 52.64 -21.92
CA ALA A 355 9.63 53.39 -21.38
C ALA A 355 10.30 54.30 -22.45
N GLU A 356 10.46 55.60 -22.14
CA GLU A 356 11.19 56.57 -22.98
C GLU A 356 12.71 56.55 -22.73
N GLY A 357 13.51 56.48 -23.80
CA GLY A 357 14.96 56.76 -23.78
C GLY A 357 15.90 55.55 -23.80
N ALA A 358 17.07 55.73 -24.43
CA ALA A 358 18.07 54.69 -24.65
C ALA A 358 18.86 54.36 -23.36
N ARG A 359 18.74 53.12 -22.89
CA ARG A 359 19.80 52.47 -22.10
C ARG A 359 20.47 51.49 -23.04
N THR A 360 21.76 51.67 -23.27
CA THR A 360 22.61 50.76 -24.04
C THR A 360 22.52 49.33 -23.49
N ALA A 361 22.55 48.36 -24.40
CA ALA A 361 22.48 46.94 -24.08
C ALA A 361 23.61 46.57 -23.10
N PRO A 362 23.35 45.94 -21.95
CA PRO A 362 24.39 45.21 -21.25
C PRO A 362 24.90 44.08 -22.16
N PRO A 363 26.20 43.73 -22.10
CA PRO A 363 26.74 42.65 -22.92
C PRO A 363 25.95 41.35 -22.68
N GLY A 364 25.49 40.72 -23.77
CA GLY A 364 24.85 39.42 -23.70
C GLY A 364 25.78 38.40 -23.07
N ALA A 365 25.23 37.52 -22.24
CA ALA A 365 25.96 36.37 -21.72
C ALA A 365 26.22 35.36 -22.85
N ALA A 366 27.19 34.46 -22.66
CA ALA A 366 27.74 33.60 -23.73
C ALA A 366 26.67 32.74 -24.46
N ASP A 367 25.54 32.43 -23.81
CA ASP A 367 24.52 31.53 -24.32
C ASP A 367 23.19 32.23 -24.70
N VAL A 368 23.00 33.52 -24.36
CA VAL A 368 21.74 34.26 -24.60
C VAL A 368 22.00 35.55 -25.38
N GLU A 369 21.44 35.61 -26.58
CA GLU A 369 21.45 36.80 -27.43
C GLU A 369 20.36 37.77 -26.96
N VAL A 370 20.73 39.00 -26.62
CA VAL A 370 19.78 40.04 -26.17
C VAL A 370 19.78 41.22 -27.14
N GLU A 371 18.65 41.45 -27.78
CA GLU A 371 18.40 42.55 -28.71
C GLU A 371 17.48 43.59 -28.07
N TYR A 372 17.81 44.87 -28.24
CA TYR A 372 16.96 45.98 -27.82
C TYR A 372 16.60 46.83 -29.03
N GLY A 373 15.32 47.16 -29.17
CA GLY A 373 14.81 48.04 -30.21
C GLY A 373 13.80 49.05 -29.66
N SER A 374 13.62 50.15 -30.36
CA SER A 374 12.55 51.12 -30.11
C SER A 374 11.56 51.08 -31.25
N TYR A 375 10.27 51.00 -30.94
CA TYR A 375 9.17 51.07 -31.91
C TYR A 375 8.23 52.22 -31.54
N GLY A 376 8.46 53.40 -32.14
CA GLY A 376 7.73 54.61 -31.78
C GLY A 376 7.97 55.02 -30.33
N ARG A 377 6.92 55.00 -29.49
CA ARG A 377 7.00 55.30 -28.05
C ARG A 377 7.27 54.07 -27.18
N ASP A 378 7.22 52.88 -27.76
CA ASP A 378 7.40 51.62 -27.04
C ASP A 378 8.83 51.10 -27.19
N ARG A 379 9.35 50.48 -26.14
CA ARG A 379 10.65 49.84 -26.09
C ARG A 379 10.49 48.33 -26.10
N ARG A 380 11.17 47.67 -27.04
CA ARG A 380 11.23 46.21 -27.19
C ARG A 380 12.58 45.69 -26.69
N MET A 381 12.54 44.64 -25.89
CA MET A 381 13.67 43.80 -25.56
C MET A 381 13.35 42.38 -25.99
N GLU A 382 14.30 41.68 -26.59
CA GLU A 382 14.20 40.28 -26.97
C GLU A 382 15.43 39.54 -26.47
N ALA A 383 15.25 38.54 -25.62
CA ALA A 383 16.27 37.60 -25.20
C ALA A 383 16.02 36.25 -25.88
N ARG A 384 17.03 35.70 -26.55
CA ARG A 384 16.95 34.47 -27.32
C ARG A 384 18.03 33.49 -26.89
N TRP A 385 17.60 32.28 -26.57
CA TRP A 385 18.47 31.13 -26.38
C TRP A 385 18.22 30.12 -27.49
N ARG A 386 19.28 29.66 -28.15
CA ARG A 386 19.23 28.55 -29.10
C ARG A 386 19.80 27.31 -28.44
N ARG A 387 19.09 26.19 -28.56
CA ARG A 387 19.62 24.92 -28.09
C ARG A 387 20.85 24.57 -28.94
N PRO A 388 22.00 24.23 -28.34
CA PRO A 388 23.14 23.75 -29.10
C PRO A 388 22.70 22.52 -29.91
N SER A 389 22.98 22.49 -31.21
CA SER A 389 22.79 21.29 -32.02
C SER A 389 23.69 20.19 -31.45
N SER A 390 23.09 19.13 -30.91
CA SER A 390 23.80 17.92 -30.48
C SER A 390 24.40 17.18 -31.65
#